data_AF-A0A1A6HPX5-F1
#
_entry.id   AF-A0A1A6HPX5-F1
#
_cell.length_a   1.000
_cell.length_b   1.000
_cell.length_c   1.000
_cell.angle_alpha   90.00
_cell.angle_beta   90.00
_cell.angle_gamma   90.00
#
_symmetry.space_group_name_H-M   'P 1'
#
loop_
_entity.id
_entity.type
_entity.pdbx_description
1 polymer ?
#
loop_
_entity_poly.entity_id
_entity_poly.type
_entity_poly.pdbx_seq_one_letter_code
_entity_poly.pdbx_strand_id
1 'polypeptide(L)'
;VLTQATSQDTAVLKPAEEQLRQWETQPGFYSVLLIATQIAVLIAKVARLDCPRQWPELIPTLVESVKVQDDLRQHRALLTFYHVTKTLASKRLAADRKLFYDLASGIYNFACSLWNHHTDTFLQQVSSGNESAVLSSLERTLLSLKVLRKLTVNGFVEPHKNMEVMLLDFLDQHPISFTPLIQRSLEFSVSYVFTEVGEGVTFERFIVQCMNLIKMIVKNYAYKPSKNFEAVEETGGDSWKYSLRPCTEVLFIDIFHEYNQTLTPVLLEMMQTLQGPTNVEDMNALLIKDAVYNAVGLAAFELFDSVDFDQWFKNQLLPELQVSHNRQYLETMFTLLFQLLQQVTECDTKMHVLHVLSCVIERVNIRPYVGCLVQYLPLLWKQSEEHNMLRCAILTTLIHLVQGLGAESKNLYPFLLPVIQLSTDVSQPPHVYLLEDGLELW
;
A
#
# COMPACT_ATOMS: atom_id res chain seq x y z
N VAL A 1 -4.07 -32.48 6.03
CA VAL A 1 -3.76 -31.40 6.98
C VAL A 1 -3.74 -30.04 6.32
N LEU A 2 -2.71 -29.63 5.55
CA LEU A 2 -2.68 -28.27 4.94
C LEU A 2 -3.87 -27.98 4.01
N THR A 3 -4.21 -28.89 3.11
CA THR A 3 -5.40 -28.77 2.22
C THR A 3 -6.73 -28.79 2.98
N GLN A 4 -6.76 -29.34 4.19
CA GLN A 4 -7.94 -29.40 5.06
C GLN A 4 -8.02 -28.18 5.99
N ALA A 5 -6.88 -27.56 6.32
CA ALA A 5 -6.76 -26.32 7.07
C ALA A 5 -7.18 -25.08 6.25
N THR A 6 -7.32 -25.23 4.93
CA THR A 6 -7.88 -24.20 4.04
C THR A 6 -9.36 -24.44 3.72
N SER A 7 -10.00 -25.43 4.35
CA SER A 7 -11.43 -25.75 4.16
C SER A 7 -12.32 -24.77 4.93
N GLN A 8 -13.44 -24.35 4.31
CA GLN A 8 -14.48 -23.55 4.97
C GLN A 8 -15.40 -24.38 5.89
N ASP A 9 -15.34 -25.71 5.80
CA ASP A 9 -16.10 -26.61 6.68
C ASP A 9 -15.39 -26.76 8.04
N THR A 10 -15.99 -26.20 9.09
CA THR A 10 -15.51 -26.28 10.48
C THR A 10 -15.28 -27.70 11.00
N ALA A 11 -16.02 -28.70 10.51
CA ALA A 11 -15.83 -30.09 10.91
C ALA A 11 -14.54 -30.71 10.34
N VAL A 12 -14.01 -30.13 9.25
CA VAL A 12 -12.76 -30.52 8.57
C VAL A 12 -11.59 -29.62 8.99
N LEU A 13 -11.85 -28.33 9.22
CA LEU A 13 -10.88 -27.32 9.65
C LEU A 13 -10.35 -27.60 11.06
N LYS A 14 -11.24 -27.78 12.05
CA LYS A 14 -10.84 -27.92 13.47
C LYS A 14 -9.87 -29.07 13.72
N PRO A 15 -10.10 -30.30 13.20
CA PRO A 15 -9.14 -31.39 13.36
C PRO A 15 -7.80 -31.10 12.68
N ALA A 16 -7.79 -30.39 11.55
CA ALA A 16 -6.56 -30.01 10.85
C ALA A 16 -5.78 -28.91 11.59
N GLU A 17 -6.45 -27.92 12.18
CA GLU A 17 -5.85 -26.90 13.06
C GLU A 17 -5.27 -27.52 14.34
N GLU A 18 -5.99 -28.43 14.98
CA GLU A 18 -5.52 -29.14 16.17
C GLU A 18 -4.25 -29.96 15.85
N GLN A 19 -4.22 -30.59 14.67
CA GLN A 19 -3.07 -31.36 14.20
C GLN A 19 -1.88 -30.46 13.84
N LEU A 20 -2.11 -29.27 13.27
CA LEU A 20 -1.07 -28.26 13.06
C LEU A 20 -0.50 -27.74 14.38
N ARG A 21 -1.35 -27.46 15.38
CA ARG A 21 -0.91 -27.07 16.74
C ARG A 21 -0.11 -28.17 17.44
N GLN A 22 -0.47 -29.45 17.23
CA GLN A 22 0.33 -30.56 17.73
C GLN A 22 1.70 -30.62 17.03
N TRP A 23 1.78 -30.33 15.73
CA TRP A 23 3.04 -30.24 15.00
C TRP A 23 3.90 -29.05 15.42
N GLU A 24 3.31 -27.92 15.82
CA GLU A 24 4.01 -26.77 16.42
C GLU A 24 4.81 -27.16 17.67
N THR A 25 4.34 -28.17 18.43
CA THR A 25 5.02 -28.66 19.64
C THR A 25 6.04 -29.78 19.39
N GLN A 26 6.15 -30.29 18.15
CA GLN A 26 7.10 -31.35 17.80
C GLN A 26 8.54 -30.79 17.69
N PRO A 27 9.55 -31.44 18.32
CA PRO A 27 10.95 -31.09 18.13
C PRO A 27 11.33 -31.23 16.64
N GLY A 28 11.58 -30.12 15.95
CA GLY A 28 11.87 -30.15 14.51
C GLY A 28 11.09 -29.11 13.69
N PHE A 29 9.84 -28.83 14.06
CA PHE A 29 8.90 -28.09 13.21
C PHE A 29 9.27 -26.61 13.04
N TYR A 30 9.42 -25.86 14.14
CA TYR A 30 9.92 -24.48 14.10
C TYR A 30 11.41 -24.38 13.81
N SER A 31 12.19 -25.42 14.17
CA SER A 31 13.65 -25.41 14.07
C SER A 31 14.20 -25.50 12.64
N VAL A 32 13.36 -25.86 11.65
CA VAL A 32 13.81 -26.06 10.26
C VAL A 32 13.45 -24.88 9.36
N LEU A 33 12.32 -24.21 9.61
CA LEU A 33 11.84 -23.07 8.79
C LEU A 33 12.21 -21.70 9.37
N LEU A 34 12.02 -21.47 10.67
CA LEU A 34 12.24 -20.16 11.30
C LEU A 34 13.74 -19.91 11.57
N ILE A 35 14.46 -20.95 11.99
CA ILE A 35 15.90 -20.86 12.29
C ILE A 35 16.70 -20.54 11.03
N ALA A 36 16.36 -21.09 9.86
CA ALA A 36 17.12 -20.82 8.63
C ALA A 36 17.15 -19.33 8.28
N THR A 37 16.00 -18.65 8.37
CA THR A 37 15.91 -17.20 8.16
C THR A 37 16.67 -16.43 9.24
N GLN A 38 16.54 -16.83 10.51
CA GLN A 38 17.25 -16.15 11.60
C GLN A 38 18.77 -16.34 11.51
N ILE A 39 19.25 -17.53 11.12
CA ILE A 39 20.66 -17.82 10.84
C ILE A 39 21.14 -16.97 9.66
N ALA A 40 20.38 -16.89 8.57
CA ALA A 40 20.72 -16.06 7.42
C ALA A 40 20.87 -14.58 7.81
N VAL A 41 19.95 -14.06 8.63
CA VAL A 41 20.00 -12.69 9.17
C VAL A 41 21.17 -12.51 10.13
N LEU A 42 21.45 -13.48 11.00
CA LEU A 42 22.58 -13.44 11.93
C LEU A 42 23.91 -13.40 11.17
N ILE A 43 24.11 -14.31 10.21
CA ILE A 43 25.28 -14.33 9.33
C ILE A 43 25.43 -12.99 8.63
N ALA A 44 24.33 -12.43 8.11
CA ALA A 44 24.36 -11.13 7.45
C ALA A 44 24.74 -9.97 8.39
N LYS A 45 24.29 -10.00 9.66
CA LYS A 45 24.70 -9.02 10.68
C LYS A 45 26.19 -9.11 11.00
N VAL A 46 26.74 -10.32 11.13
CA VAL A 46 28.19 -10.53 11.32
C VAL A 46 28.96 -10.07 10.07
N ALA A 47 28.50 -10.46 8.87
CA ALA A 47 29.07 -10.04 7.60
C ALA A 47 29.09 -8.51 7.44
N ARG A 48 28.12 -7.79 7.99
CA ARG A 48 28.11 -6.32 7.98
C ARG A 48 29.37 -5.75 8.65
N LEU A 49 29.85 -6.36 9.72
CA LEU A 49 31.00 -5.89 10.47
C LEU A 49 32.30 -6.43 9.85
N ASP A 50 32.29 -7.69 9.46
CA ASP A 50 33.52 -8.45 9.23
C ASP A 50 33.86 -8.61 7.73
N CYS A 51 32.89 -8.49 6.83
CA CYS A 51 33.10 -8.70 5.39
C CYS A 51 33.51 -7.40 4.67
N PRO A 52 34.50 -7.45 3.75
CA PRO A 52 35.30 -8.63 3.35
C PRO A 52 36.62 -8.79 4.13
N ARG A 53 36.98 -7.84 5.00
CA ARG A 53 38.34 -7.78 5.58
C ARG A 53 38.66 -8.88 6.58
N GLN A 54 37.74 -9.15 7.50
CA GLN A 54 37.90 -10.13 8.58
C GLN A 54 37.25 -11.48 8.23
N TRP A 55 36.31 -11.51 7.28
CA TRP A 55 35.68 -12.73 6.79
C TRP A 55 35.66 -12.81 5.25
N PRO A 56 36.84 -12.97 4.60
CA PRO A 56 36.95 -13.00 3.14
C PRO A 56 36.29 -14.23 2.50
N GLU A 57 36.31 -15.37 3.19
CA GLU A 57 35.81 -16.66 2.67
C GLU A 57 34.27 -16.77 2.61
N LEU A 58 33.55 -15.83 3.22
CA LEU A 58 32.08 -15.90 3.31
C LEU A 58 31.41 -15.94 1.93
N ILE A 59 31.75 -15.01 1.04
CA ILE A 59 31.13 -14.92 -0.29
C ILE A 59 31.49 -16.14 -1.15
N PRO A 60 32.77 -16.54 -1.29
CA PRO A 60 33.12 -17.79 -2.00
C PRO A 60 32.37 -19.01 -1.46
N THR A 61 32.29 -19.16 -0.13
CA THR A 61 31.59 -20.30 0.50
C THR A 61 30.10 -20.30 0.15
N LEU A 62 29.45 -19.14 0.16
CA LEU A 62 28.04 -19.01 -0.20
C LEU A 62 27.80 -19.30 -1.69
N VAL A 63 28.66 -18.80 -2.58
CA VAL A 63 28.58 -19.05 -4.03
C VAL A 63 28.69 -20.55 -4.31
N GLU A 64 29.62 -21.27 -3.69
CA GLU A 64 29.74 -22.72 -3.84
C GLU A 64 28.55 -23.46 -3.23
N SER A 65 28.04 -23.02 -2.08
CA SER A 65 26.88 -23.64 -1.42
C SER A 65 25.59 -23.53 -2.25
N VAL A 66 25.45 -22.47 -3.04
CA VAL A 66 24.31 -22.28 -3.96
C VAL A 66 24.37 -23.22 -5.16
N LYS A 67 25.55 -23.74 -5.54
CA LYS A 67 25.70 -24.69 -6.67
C LYS A 67 25.33 -26.13 -6.32
N VAL A 68 25.03 -26.42 -5.06
CA VAL A 68 24.68 -27.77 -4.59
C VAL A 68 23.34 -28.23 -5.21
N GLN A 69 23.27 -29.50 -5.59
CA GLN A 69 22.10 -30.12 -6.26
C GLN A 69 20.92 -30.40 -5.32
N ASP A 70 21.13 -30.33 -4.01
CA ASP A 70 20.08 -30.51 -3.01
C ASP A 70 19.23 -29.24 -2.91
N ASP A 71 17.94 -29.34 -3.27
CA ASP A 71 17.01 -28.22 -3.35
C ASP A 71 16.92 -27.40 -2.05
N LEU A 72 16.88 -28.09 -0.90
CA LEU A 72 16.72 -27.44 0.40
C LEU A 72 17.99 -26.69 0.82
N ARG A 73 19.16 -27.30 0.62
CA ARG A 73 20.46 -26.67 0.89
C ARG A 73 20.72 -25.51 -0.05
N GLN A 74 20.40 -25.67 -1.34
CA GLN A 74 20.50 -24.60 -2.33
C GLN A 74 19.61 -23.42 -1.95
N HIS A 75 18.33 -23.66 -1.60
CA HIS A 75 17.42 -22.62 -1.15
C HIS A 75 17.97 -21.87 0.08
N ARG A 76 18.45 -22.58 1.11
CA ARG A 76 18.99 -21.97 2.33
C ARG A 76 20.27 -21.17 2.08
N ALA A 77 21.15 -21.68 1.22
CA ALA A 77 22.35 -20.98 0.80
C ALA A 77 21.97 -19.68 0.07
N LEU A 78 20.98 -19.73 -0.82
CA LEU A 78 20.50 -18.59 -1.58
C LEU A 78 19.80 -17.55 -0.69
N LEU A 79 19.02 -17.99 0.30
CA LEU A 79 18.44 -17.11 1.33
C LEU A 79 19.53 -16.37 2.11
N THR A 80 20.56 -17.09 2.56
CA THR A 80 21.70 -16.51 3.28
C THR A 80 22.46 -15.52 2.39
N PHE A 81 22.71 -15.90 1.14
CA PHE A 81 23.37 -15.06 0.14
C PHE A 81 22.59 -13.77 -0.13
N TYR A 82 21.26 -13.85 -0.22
CA TYR A 82 20.39 -12.67 -0.31
C TYR A 82 20.53 -11.76 0.92
N HIS A 83 20.44 -12.29 2.14
CA HIS A 83 20.53 -11.48 3.35
C HIS A 83 21.91 -10.81 3.50
N VAL A 84 23.00 -11.52 3.18
CA VAL A 84 24.36 -10.96 3.17
C VAL A 84 24.47 -9.85 2.12
N THR A 85 24.07 -10.12 0.87
CA THR A 85 24.11 -9.12 -0.22
C THR A 85 23.29 -7.87 0.12
N LYS A 86 22.05 -8.05 0.61
CA LYS A 86 21.19 -6.95 1.07
C LYS A 86 21.86 -6.11 2.16
N THR A 87 22.53 -6.77 3.11
CA THR A 87 23.12 -6.08 4.25
C THR A 87 24.36 -5.30 3.85
N LEU A 88 25.22 -5.87 3.00
CA LEU A 88 26.40 -5.19 2.46
C LEU A 88 26.01 -4.01 1.56
N ALA A 89 24.98 -4.18 0.71
CA ALA A 89 24.45 -3.12 -0.15
C ALA A 89 23.94 -1.89 0.63
N SER A 90 23.50 -2.08 1.88
CA SER A 90 22.95 -0.98 2.71
C SER A 90 24.00 -0.13 3.42
N LYS A 91 25.30 -0.43 3.27
CA LYS A 91 26.37 0.37 3.86
C LYS A 91 26.53 1.70 3.10
N ARG A 92 26.55 2.82 3.84
CA ARG A 92 26.52 4.17 3.25
C ARG A 92 27.89 4.84 3.12
N LEU A 93 28.91 4.35 3.83
CA LEU A 93 30.27 4.94 3.78
C LEU A 93 30.94 4.65 2.43
N ALA A 94 31.71 5.62 1.92
CA ALA A 94 32.35 5.53 0.59
C ALA A 94 33.28 4.31 0.45
N ALA A 95 34.08 4.01 1.48
CA ALA A 95 34.98 2.85 1.47
C ALA A 95 34.21 1.53 1.39
N ASP A 96 33.10 1.40 2.12
CA ASP A 96 32.24 0.22 2.08
C ASP A 96 31.50 0.07 0.75
N ARG A 97 31.04 1.18 0.16
CA ARG A 97 30.41 1.19 -1.17
C ARG A 97 31.39 0.70 -2.24
N LYS A 98 32.64 1.16 -2.21
CA LYS A 98 33.68 0.68 -3.12
C LYS A 98 33.89 -0.84 -3.01
N LEU A 99 33.96 -1.36 -1.78
CA LEU A 99 34.06 -2.80 -1.55
C LEU A 99 32.84 -3.57 -2.08
N PHE A 100 31.65 -2.99 -1.99
CA PHE A 100 30.45 -3.58 -2.56
C PHE A 100 30.45 -3.54 -4.10
N TYR A 101 31.02 -2.51 -4.73
CA TYR A 101 31.21 -2.45 -6.19
C TYR A 101 32.14 -3.56 -6.67
N ASP A 102 33.28 -3.73 -5.99
CA ASP A 102 34.24 -4.79 -6.30
C ASP A 102 33.58 -6.17 -6.16
N LEU A 103 32.86 -6.39 -5.05
CA LEU A 103 32.07 -7.60 -4.83
C LEU A 103 31.06 -7.83 -5.96
N ALA A 104 30.22 -6.83 -6.26
CA ALA A 104 29.19 -6.94 -7.27
C ALA A 104 29.77 -7.28 -8.64
N SER A 105 30.85 -6.62 -9.05
CA SER A 105 31.53 -6.91 -10.30
C SER A 105 32.04 -8.37 -10.39
N GLY A 106 32.50 -8.93 -9.27
CA GLY A 106 33.03 -10.29 -9.21
C GLY A 106 31.95 -11.39 -9.26
N ILE A 107 30.73 -11.12 -8.78
CA ILE A 107 29.66 -12.14 -8.67
C ILE A 107 28.47 -11.90 -9.60
N TYR A 108 28.45 -10.80 -10.36
CA TYR A 108 27.29 -10.41 -11.16
C TYR A 108 26.88 -11.47 -12.19
N ASN A 109 27.82 -11.89 -13.03
CA ASN A 109 27.55 -12.88 -14.08
C ASN A 109 27.05 -14.20 -13.50
N PHE A 110 27.61 -14.62 -12.36
CA PHE A 110 27.13 -15.78 -11.62
C PHE A 110 25.67 -15.60 -11.15
N ALA A 111 25.35 -14.48 -10.51
CA ALA A 111 23.99 -14.20 -10.06
C ALA A 111 22.99 -14.15 -11.23
N CYS A 112 23.41 -13.62 -12.38
CA CYS A 112 22.61 -13.59 -13.60
C CYS A 112 22.34 -14.98 -14.17
N SER A 113 23.40 -15.79 -14.35
CA SER A 113 23.25 -17.18 -14.81
C SER A 113 22.38 -18.01 -13.86
N LEU A 114 22.52 -17.79 -12.54
CA LEU A 114 21.70 -18.45 -11.53
C LEU A 114 20.23 -18.06 -11.65
N TRP A 115 19.95 -16.77 -11.85
CA TRP A 115 18.58 -16.29 -12.05
C TRP A 115 17.97 -16.85 -13.34
N ASN A 116 18.69 -16.83 -14.46
CA ASN A 116 18.23 -17.42 -15.72
C ASN A 116 17.91 -18.91 -15.56
N HIS A 117 18.82 -19.68 -14.96
CA HIS A 117 18.60 -21.12 -14.74
C HIS A 117 17.37 -21.42 -13.87
N HIS A 118 17.20 -20.69 -12.75
CA HIS A 118 16.02 -20.89 -11.89
C HIS A 118 14.72 -20.44 -12.57
N THR A 119 14.77 -19.37 -13.39
CA THR A 119 13.63 -18.90 -14.17
C THR A 119 13.22 -19.94 -15.21
N ASP A 120 14.17 -20.47 -15.98
CA ASP A 120 13.91 -21.54 -16.96
C ASP A 120 13.31 -22.78 -16.28
N THR A 121 13.88 -23.18 -15.14
CA THR A 121 13.37 -24.30 -14.35
C THR A 121 11.93 -24.03 -13.90
N PHE A 122 11.65 -22.85 -13.37
CA PHE A 122 10.31 -22.45 -12.95
C PHE A 122 9.31 -22.52 -14.11
N LEU A 123 9.65 -21.95 -15.27
CA LEU A 123 8.79 -21.97 -16.46
C LEU A 123 8.51 -23.41 -16.96
N GLN A 124 9.52 -24.28 -16.91
CA GLN A 124 9.35 -25.71 -17.20
C GLN A 124 8.41 -26.39 -16.20
N GLN A 125 8.57 -26.12 -14.88
CA GLN A 125 7.69 -26.69 -13.86
C GLN A 125 6.25 -26.23 -14.01
N VAL A 126 6.02 -24.94 -14.33
CA VAL A 126 4.68 -24.39 -14.60
C VAL A 126 4.04 -25.11 -15.78
N SER A 127 4.80 -25.31 -16.86
CA SER A 127 4.32 -26.03 -18.05
C SER A 127 4.00 -27.50 -17.77
N SER A 128 4.66 -28.11 -16.79
CA SER A 128 4.47 -29.52 -16.41
C SER A 128 3.31 -29.78 -15.42
N GLY A 129 2.74 -28.74 -14.80
CA GLY A 129 1.60 -28.84 -13.89
C GLY A 129 1.90 -29.38 -12.48
N ASN A 130 3.17 -29.51 -12.07
CA ASN A 130 3.53 -29.98 -10.72
C ASN A 130 3.52 -28.82 -9.70
N GLU A 131 2.37 -28.55 -9.07
CA GLU A 131 2.18 -27.43 -8.13
C GLU A 131 3.25 -27.34 -7.02
N SER A 132 3.65 -28.47 -6.44
CA SER A 132 4.65 -28.50 -5.37
C SER A 132 6.05 -28.09 -5.83
N ALA A 133 6.43 -28.50 -7.04
CA ALA A 133 7.70 -28.13 -7.66
C ALA A 133 7.68 -26.68 -8.19
N VAL A 134 6.50 -26.19 -8.60
CA VAL A 134 6.30 -24.80 -9.01
C VAL A 134 6.57 -23.84 -7.86
N LEU A 135 6.01 -24.09 -6.66
CA LEU A 135 6.25 -23.23 -5.49
C LEU A 135 7.74 -23.20 -5.09
N SER A 136 8.36 -24.38 -5.02
CA SER A 136 9.77 -24.52 -4.65
C SER A 136 10.72 -23.82 -5.65
N SER A 137 10.46 -23.95 -6.96
CA SER A 137 11.23 -23.27 -7.99
C SER A 137 10.98 -21.76 -8.00
N LEU A 138 9.74 -21.31 -7.77
CA LEU A 138 9.39 -19.89 -7.68
C LEU A 138 10.15 -19.18 -6.56
N GLU A 139 10.24 -19.78 -5.37
CA GLU A 139 10.98 -19.21 -4.25
C GLU A 139 12.46 -19.00 -4.56
N ARG A 140 13.10 -19.98 -5.22
CA ARG A 140 14.50 -19.88 -5.66
C ARG A 140 14.67 -18.78 -6.71
N THR A 141 13.78 -18.73 -7.70
CA THR A 141 13.75 -17.66 -8.71
C THR A 141 13.59 -16.29 -8.06
N LEU A 142 12.73 -16.16 -7.06
CA LEU A 142 12.52 -14.90 -6.34
C LEU A 142 13.76 -14.48 -5.55
N LEU A 143 14.44 -15.40 -4.87
CA LEU A 143 15.65 -15.09 -4.10
C LEU A 143 16.83 -14.72 -5.01
N SER A 144 17.05 -15.44 -6.12
CA SER A 144 18.10 -15.09 -7.09
C SER A 144 17.83 -13.73 -7.74
N LEU A 145 16.58 -13.46 -8.08
CA LEU A 145 16.13 -12.18 -8.61
C LEU A 145 16.34 -11.03 -7.60
N LYS A 146 16.08 -11.27 -6.31
CA LYS A 146 16.34 -10.30 -5.23
C LYS A 146 17.82 -10.02 -5.02
N VAL A 147 18.69 -11.03 -5.13
CA VAL A 147 20.15 -10.86 -5.12
C VAL A 147 20.57 -9.99 -6.30
N LEU A 148 20.16 -10.38 -7.52
CA LEU A 148 20.50 -9.67 -8.74
C LEU A 148 20.10 -8.19 -8.65
N ARG A 149 18.85 -7.89 -8.24
CA ARG A 149 18.39 -6.52 -7.98
C ARG A 149 19.32 -5.74 -7.06
N LYS A 150 19.76 -6.33 -5.94
CA LYS A 150 20.64 -5.62 -4.99
C LYS A 150 22.02 -5.34 -5.58
N LEU A 151 22.58 -6.30 -6.30
CA LEU A 151 23.85 -6.13 -7.00
C LEU A 151 23.75 -5.07 -8.07
N THR A 152 22.69 -5.05 -8.87
CA THR A 152 22.63 -4.10 -9.97
C THR A 152 22.37 -2.68 -9.52
N VAL A 153 21.44 -2.50 -8.58
CA VAL A 153 21.02 -1.19 -8.08
C VAL A 153 22.13 -0.54 -7.25
N ASN A 154 22.86 -1.32 -6.44
CA ASN A 154 23.83 -0.76 -5.49
C ASN A 154 25.29 -1.07 -5.83
N GLY A 155 25.54 -1.93 -6.82
CA GLY A 155 26.87 -2.47 -7.13
C GLY A 155 27.58 -1.79 -8.29
N PHE A 156 26.90 -0.94 -9.06
CA PHE A 156 27.49 -0.25 -10.20
C PHE A 156 27.13 1.23 -10.17
N VAL A 157 28.13 2.07 -10.44
CA VAL A 157 27.92 3.53 -10.62
C VAL A 157 27.24 3.80 -11.97
N GLU A 158 27.60 3.02 -12.99
CA GLU A 158 27.12 3.14 -14.37
C GLU A 158 26.58 1.79 -14.86
N PRO A 159 25.44 1.32 -14.35
CA PRO A 159 24.95 -0.02 -14.65
C PRO A 159 24.53 -0.22 -16.11
N HIS A 160 24.28 0.85 -16.89
CA HIS A 160 24.09 0.75 -18.35
C HIS A 160 25.25 0.08 -19.09
N LYS A 161 26.45 0.00 -18.50
CA LYS A 161 27.60 -0.71 -19.09
C LYS A 161 27.54 -2.23 -18.88
N ASN A 162 26.67 -2.73 -18.00
CA ASN A 162 26.41 -4.16 -17.75
C ASN A 162 24.88 -4.40 -17.77
N MET A 163 24.37 -4.65 -18.98
CA MET A 163 22.95 -4.47 -19.33
C MET A 163 22.11 -5.74 -19.14
N GLU A 164 21.75 -6.09 -17.90
CA GLU A 164 20.60 -6.97 -17.62
C GLU A 164 19.93 -6.54 -16.30
N VAL A 165 18.92 -5.64 -16.33
CA VAL A 165 18.34 -5.09 -15.09
C VAL A 165 16.86 -4.71 -15.16
N MET A 166 16.18 -4.98 -14.04
CA MET A 166 14.83 -4.58 -13.64
C MET A 166 14.51 -3.08 -13.71
N LEU A 167 13.22 -2.74 -13.69
CA LEU A 167 12.71 -1.45 -14.17
C LEU A 167 12.56 -0.34 -13.10
N LEU A 168 12.00 -0.62 -11.91
CA LEU A 168 11.55 0.45 -10.99
C LEU A 168 12.65 1.08 -10.13
N ASP A 169 13.32 0.30 -9.26
CA ASP A 169 14.44 0.83 -8.44
C ASP A 169 15.59 1.37 -9.30
N PHE A 170 15.73 0.82 -10.50
CA PHE A 170 16.76 1.20 -11.43
C PHE A 170 16.49 2.55 -12.08
N LEU A 171 15.25 2.81 -12.48
CA LEU A 171 14.83 4.10 -13.02
C LEU A 171 15.02 5.22 -11.98
N ASP A 172 14.70 4.94 -10.71
CA ASP A 172 14.87 5.91 -9.61
C ASP A 172 16.36 6.31 -9.42
N GLN A 173 17.25 5.32 -9.39
CA GLN A 173 18.67 5.55 -9.08
C GLN A 173 19.52 5.90 -10.30
N HIS A 174 19.13 5.46 -11.50
CA HIS A 174 19.93 5.56 -12.72
C HIS A 174 19.06 5.89 -13.95
N PRO A 175 18.39 7.04 -14.00
CA PRO A 175 17.43 7.36 -15.05
C PRO A 175 18.06 7.36 -16.45
N ILE A 176 19.24 7.95 -16.65
CA ILE A 176 19.91 7.95 -17.97
C ILE A 176 20.20 6.53 -18.47
N SER A 177 20.48 5.60 -17.56
CA SER A 177 20.76 4.20 -17.90
C SER A 177 19.51 3.46 -18.37
N PHE A 178 18.33 3.94 -18.01
CA PHE A 178 17.06 3.30 -18.31
C PHE A 178 16.48 3.69 -19.69
N THR A 179 17.04 4.72 -20.36
CA THR A 179 16.54 5.23 -21.64
C THR A 179 16.26 4.15 -22.70
N PRO A 180 17.13 3.14 -22.92
CA PRO A 180 16.86 2.08 -23.92
C PRO A 180 15.65 1.18 -23.58
N LEU A 181 15.23 1.14 -22.31
CA LEU A 181 14.14 0.31 -21.82
C LEU A 181 12.81 1.05 -21.76
N ILE A 182 12.79 2.38 -21.91
CA ILE A 182 11.58 3.21 -21.77
C ILE A 182 10.46 2.69 -22.66
N GLN A 183 10.70 2.53 -23.96
CA GLN A 183 9.68 2.12 -24.91
C GLN A 183 9.05 0.78 -24.52
N ARG A 184 9.87 -0.27 -24.32
CA ARG A 184 9.37 -1.59 -23.94
C ARG A 184 8.64 -1.59 -22.59
N SER A 185 9.12 -0.78 -21.65
CA SER A 185 8.53 -0.66 -20.32
C SER A 185 7.17 0.02 -20.35
N LEU A 186 7.02 1.06 -21.18
CA LEU A 186 5.75 1.72 -21.43
C LEU A 186 4.80 0.81 -22.21
N GLU A 187 5.23 0.19 -23.30
CA GLU A 187 4.42 -0.76 -24.07
C GLU A 187 3.91 -1.90 -23.19
N PHE A 188 4.78 -2.49 -22.36
CA PHE A 188 4.41 -3.53 -21.41
C PHE A 188 3.39 -3.02 -20.38
N SER A 189 3.68 -1.89 -19.72
CA SER A 189 2.81 -1.36 -18.66
C SER A 189 1.46 -0.92 -19.22
N VAL A 190 1.45 -0.26 -20.37
CA VAL A 190 0.22 0.21 -21.00
C VAL A 190 -0.61 -0.96 -21.53
N SER A 191 0.02 -1.94 -22.19
CA SER A 191 -0.69 -3.10 -22.72
C SER A 191 -1.36 -3.91 -21.61
N TYR A 192 -0.64 -4.25 -20.54
CA TYR A 192 -1.22 -5.08 -19.49
C TYR A 192 -2.17 -4.32 -18.56
N VAL A 193 -2.08 -3.00 -18.46
CA VAL A 193 -2.93 -2.24 -17.52
C VAL A 193 -4.16 -1.63 -18.17
N PHE A 194 -4.06 -1.21 -19.44
CA PHE A 194 -5.11 -0.45 -20.12
C PHE A 194 -5.73 -1.18 -21.32
N THR A 195 -5.43 -2.47 -21.53
CA THR A 195 -6.03 -3.26 -22.62
C THR A 195 -6.51 -4.63 -22.12
N GLU A 196 -7.33 -5.30 -22.92
CA GLU A 196 -7.89 -6.64 -22.64
C GLU A 196 -6.81 -7.72 -22.38
N VAL A 197 -5.55 -7.49 -22.81
CA VAL A 197 -4.42 -8.39 -22.58
C VAL A 197 -4.16 -8.62 -21.08
N GLY A 198 -4.48 -7.63 -20.23
CA GLY A 198 -4.31 -7.71 -18.79
C GLY A 198 -5.44 -8.39 -18.02
N GLU A 199 -6.58 -8.65 -18.66
CA GLU A 199 -7.75 -9.17 -17.98
C GLU A 199 -7.50 -10.59 -17.45
N GLY A 200 -7.82 -10.81 -16.17
CA GLY A 200 -7.64 -12.10 -15.51
C GLY A 200 -6.20 -12.47 -15.12
N VAL A 201 -5.20 -11.67 -15.51
CA VAL A 201 -3.77 -11.92 -15.17
C VAL A 201 -3.14 -10.81 -14.33
N THR A 202 -3.77 -9.64 -14.25
CA THR A 202 -3.31 -8.52 -13.42
C THR A 202 -3.88 -8.56 -12.01
N PHE A 203 -3.12 -8.01 -11.06
CA PHE A 203 -3.51 -7.84 -9.65
C PHE A 203 -3.10 -6.46 -9.16
N GLU A 204 -3.71 -5.98 -8.08
CA GLU A 204 -3.56 -4.59 -7.60
C GLU A 204 -2.10 -4.15 -7.51
N ARG A 205 -1.26 -4.94 -6.87
CA ARG A 205 0.16 -4.60 -6.70
C ARG A 205 0.91 -4.54 -8.03
N PHE A 206 0.59 -5.38 -9.01
CA PHE A 206 1.18 -5.29 -10.35
C PHE A 206 0.78 -3.98 -11.04
N ILE A 207 -0.52 -3.64 -10.99
CA ILE A 207 -1.05 -2.41 -11.58
C ILE A 207 -0.36 -1.18 -10.95
N VAL A 208 -0.28 -1.12 -9.62
CA VAL A 208 0.43 -0.04 -8.91
C VAL A 208 1.88 0.08 -9.36
N GLN A 209 2.60 -1.04 -9.53
CA GLN A 209 3.98 -0.99 -10.01
C GLN A 209 4.08 -0.47 -11.46
N CYS A 210 3.19 -0.88 -12.35
CA CYS A 210 3.13 -0.39 -13.73
C CYS A 210 2.78 1.09 -13.81
N MET A 211 1.79 1.56 -13.03
CA MET A 211 1.44 2.98 -12.95
C MET A 211 2.59 3.82 -12.41
N ASN A 212 3.27 3.36 -11.36
CA ASN A 212 4.46 4.03 -10.84
C ASN A 212 5.58 4.06 -11.87
N LEU A 213 5.76 3.01 -12.68
CA LEU A 213 6.75 2.99 -13.74
C LEU A 213 6.44 4.04 -14.82
N ILE A 214 5.19 4.11 -15.28
CA ILE A 214 4.76 5.12 -16.26
C ILE A 214 4.99 6.52 -15.68
N LYS A 215 4.54 6.78 -14.44
CA LYS A 215 4.73 8.06 -13.75
C LYS A 215 6.19 8.45 -13.68
N MET A 216 7.05 7.55 -13.22
CA MET A 216 8.47 7.81 -13.06
C MET A 216 9.17 8.10 -14.39
N ILE A 217 8.70 7.50 -15.50
CA ILE A 217 9.20 7.81 -16.84
C ILE A 217 8.72 9.20 -17.26
N VAL A 218 7.42 9.50 -17.15
CA VAL A 218 6.83 10.78 -17.58
C VAL A 218 7.40 11.97 -16.79
N LYS A 219 7.56 11.83 -15.47
CA LYS A 219 8.09 12.92 -14.62
C LYS A 219 9.60 13.06 -14.65
N ASN A 220 10.35 12.13 -15.24
CA ASN A 220 11.80 12.13 -15.06
C ASN A 220 12.46 13.36 -15.69
N TYR A 221 13.15 14.16 -14.89
CA TYR A 221 13.85 15.36 -15.36
C TYR A 221 14.93 15.02 -16.42
N ALA A 222 15.49 13.81 -16.41
CA ALA A 222 16.50 13.40 -17.38
C ALA A 222 15.94 13.17 -18.79
N TYR A 223 14.62 13.01 -18.94
CA TYR A 223 13.96 12.78 -20.22
C TYR A 223 13.18 13.99 -20.73
N LYS A 224 12.95 14.99 -19.88
CA LYS A 224 12.22 16.20 -20.23
C LYS A 224 13.06 17.16 -21.10
N PRO A 225 12.52 17.67 -22.22
CA PRO A 225 13.02 18.91 -22.81
C PRO A 225 12.65 20.08 -21.89
N SER A 226 13.63 20.88 -21.51
CA SER A 226 13.54 21.92 -20.49
C SER A 226 12.35 22.88 -20.62
N LYS A 227 11.34 22.74 -19.74
CA LYS A 227 10.46 23.81 -19.27
C LYS A 227 10.13 23.61 -17.78
N ASN A 228 10.06 24.74 -17.08
CA ASN A 228 9.98 24.91 -15.63
C ASN A 228 8.94 24.00 -14.96
N PHE A 229 9.32 23.42 -13.82
CA PHE A 229 8.49 22.51 -13.04
C PHE A 229 8.37 23.03 -11.60
N GLU A 230 7.17 23.41 -11.22
CA GLU A 230 6.70 23.45 -9.83
C GLU A 230 5.41 22.62 -9.82
N ALA A 231 5.48 21.37 -9.35
CA ALA A 231 4.28 20.58 -9.12
C ALA A 231 3.79 20.80 -7.70
N VAL A 232 2.48 21.02 -7.62
CA VAL A 232 1.68 21.10 -6.40
C VAL A 232 1.71 19.73 -5.71
N GLU A 233 2.48 19.62 -4.62
CA GLU A 233 2.43 18.51 -3.66
C GLU A 233 1.22 18.69 -2.71
N GLU A 234 0.02 18.80 -3.24
CA GLU A 234 -1.19 18.85 -2.41
C GLU A 234 -2.11 17.70 -2.76
N THR A 235 -1.80 16.54 -2.18
CA THR A 235 -2.75 15.64 -1.51
C THR A 235 -2.08 14.27 -1.27
N GLY A 236 -1.87 13.92 0.00
CA GLY A 236 -1.73 12.49 0.39
C GLY A 236 -0.32 11.90 0.48
N GLY A 237 0.71 12.67 0.81
CA GLY A 237 2.05 12.15 1.16
C GLY A 237 2.58 11.07 0.20
N ASP A 238 3.22 10.02 0.71
CA ASP A 238 3.79 8.92 -0.08
C ASP A 238 2.81 7.75 -0.36
N SER A 239 1.51 7.92 -0.08
CA SER A 239 0.50 6.84 -0.16
C SER A 239 0.33 6.27 -1.58
N TRP A 240 0.53 7.10 -2.61
CA TRP A 240 0.50 6.73 -4.03
C TRP A 240 1.50 5.62 -4.41
N LYS A 241 2.54 5.39 -3.61
CA LYS A 241 3.52 4.32 -3.85
C LYS A 241 2.94 2.93 -3.58
N TYR A 242 1.86 2.85 -2.81
CA TYR A 242 1.37 1.59 -2.22
C TYR A 242 -0.10 1.31 -2.49
N SER A 243 -0.92 2.32 -2.74
CA SER A 243 -2.37 2.19 -2.92
C SER A 243 -2.81 2.55 -4.34
N LEU A 244 -3.70 1.74 -4.92
CA LEU A 244 -4.12 1.89 -6.32
C LEU A 244 -4.78 3.24 -6.62
N ARG A 245 -5.76 3.67 -5.81
CA ARG A 245 -6.49 4.92 -6.06
C ARG A 245 -5.57 6.16 -6.04
N PRO A 246 -4.78 6.42 -4.98
CA PRO A 246 -3.83 7.53 -4.99
C PRO A 246 -2.74 7.40 -6.09
N CYS A 247 -2.34 6.17 -6.45
CA CYS A 247 -1.40 5.95 -7.55
C CYS A 247 -1.97 6.40 -8.90
N THR A 248 -3.21 6.01 -9.20
CA THR A 248 -3.93 6.40 -10.42
C THR A 248 -4.18 7.90 -10.48
N GLU A 249 -4.60 8.52 -9.37
CA GLU A 249 -4.88 9.96 -9.29
C GLU A 249 -3.61 10.78 -9.57
N VAL A 250 -2.48 10.41 -8.95
CA VAL A 250 -1.22 11.12 -9.19
C VAL A 250 -0.68 10.86 -10.59
N LEU A 251 -0.76 9.63 -11.11
CA LEU A 251 -0.38 9.35 -12.49
C LEU A 251 -1.23 10.16 -13.48
N PHE A 252 -2.54 10.24 -13.23
CA PHE A 252 -3.46 11.03 -14.05
C PHE A 252 -3.04 12.51 -14.06
N ILE A 253 -2.80 13.12 -12.89
CA ILE A 253 -2.32 14.51 -12.79
C ILE A 253 -1.04 14.68 -13.61
N ASP A 254 -0.08 13.78 -13.46
CA ASP A 254 1.23 13.88 -14.12
C ASP A 254 1.13 13.80 -15.64
N ILE A 255 0.31 12.88 -16.17
CA ILE A 255 0.08 12.75 -17.61
C ILE A 255 -0.76 13.94 -18.12
N PHE A 256 -1.81 14.34 -17.40
CA PHE A 256 -2.69 15.42 -17.81
C PHE A 256 -1.94 16.74 -17.88
N HIS A 257 -1.12 17.04 -16.88
CA HIS A 257 -0.27 18.23 -16.87
C HIS A 257 0.67 18.29 -18.09
N GLU A 258 1.34 17.17 -18.41
CA GLU A 258 2.30 17.11 -19.51
C GLU A 258 1.63 17.12 -20.90
N TYR A 259 0.45 16.49 -21.03
CA TYR A 259 -0.24 16.29 -22.31
C TYR A 259 -1.61 16.99 -22.36
N ASN A 260 -1.78 18.11 -21.65
CA ASN A 260 -3.08 18.79 -21.49
C ASN A 260 -3.75 19.15 -22.83
N GLN A 261 -2.97 19.50 -23.85
CA GLN A 261 -3.49 19.86 -25.18
C GLN A 261 -4.22 18.69 -25.85
N THR A 262 -3.75 17.47 -25.60
CA THR A 262 -4.34 16.24 -26.14
C THR A 262 -5.47 15.73 -25.26
N LEU A 263 -5.34 15.85 -23.93
CA LEU A 263 -6.26 15.23 -22.97
C LEU A 263 -7.44 16.12 -22.57
N THR A 264 -7.31 17.44 -22.67
CA THR A 264 -8.41 18.38 -22.37
C THR A 264 -9.66 18.10 -23.22
N PRO A 265 -9.58 17.95 -24.56
CA PRO A 265 -10.76 17.65 -25.37
C PRO A 265 -11.45 16.33 -24.98
N VAL A 266 -10.67 15.30 -24.63
CA VAL A 266 -11.18 13.98 -24.20
C VAL A 266 -11.95 14.11 -22.90
N LEU A 267 -11.39 14.80 -21.91
CA LEU A 267 -12.06 14.98 -20.62
C LEU A 267 -13.32 15.86 -20.75
N LEU A 268 -13.31 16.86 -21.61
CA LEU A 268 -14.50 17.67 -21.92
C LEU A 268 -15.61 16.85 -22.58
N GLU A 269 -15.27 15.94 -23.50
CA GLU A 269 -16.25 15.01 -24.09
C GLU A 269 -16.86 14.08 -23.03
N MET A 270 -16.03 13.53 -22.14
CA MET A 270 -16.50 12.73 -20.99
C MET A 270 -17.42 13.53 -20.07
N MET A 271 -17.11 14.81 -19.79
CA MET A 271 -18.00 15.68 -19.01
C MET A 271 -19.34 15.91 -19.71
N GLN A 272 -19.32 16.13 -21.03
CA GLN A 272 -20.52 16.40 -21.83
C GLN A 272 -21.44 15.18 -21.88
N THR A 273 -20.89 13.97 -22.04
CA THR A 273 -21.66 12.72 -22.07
C THR A 273 -22.39 12.39 -20.75
N LEU A 274 -21.96 12.99 -19.63
CA LEU A 274 -22.51 12.73 -18.29
C LEU A 274 -23.44 13.86 -17.79
N GLN A 275 -23.82 14.79 -18.66
CA GLN A 275 -24.74 15.88 -18.33
C GLN A 275 -26.16 15.35 -18.04
N GLY A 276 -26.84 15.98 -17.09
CA GLY A 276 -28.18 15.58 -16.64
C GLY A 276 -28.22 14.57 -15.48
N PRO A 277 -29.44 14.18 -15.05
CA PRO A 277 -29.64 13.29 -13.90
C PRO A 277 -29.23 11.84 -14.23
N THR A 278 -28.43 11.24 -13.36
CA THR A 278 -28.03 9.83 -13.48
C THR A 278 -29.04 8.93 -12.77
N ASN A 279 -29.35 7.78 -13.37
CA ASN A 279 -30.20 6.78 -12.71
C ASN A 279 -29.47 6.25 -11.47
N VAL A 280 -30.07 6.44 -10.29
CA VAL A 280 -29.49 6.05 -8.99
C VAL A 280 -29.39 4.53 -8.83
N GLU A 281 -30.16 3.76 -9.61
CA GLU A 281 -30.13 2.30 -9.60
C GLU A 281 -29.00 1.72 -10.49
N ASP A 282 -28.42 2.54 -11.38
CA ASP A 282 -27.31 2.12 -12.24
C ASP A 282 -25.96 2.47 -11.58
N MET A 283 -25.46 1.51 -10.80
CA MET A 283 -24.16 1.65 -10.12
C MET A 283 -23.01 1.90 -11.08
N ASN A 284 -23.03 1.34 -12.29
CA ASN A 284 -21.93 1.55 -13.25
C ASN A 284 -21.93 2.99 -13.77
N ALA A 285 -23.11 3.52 -14.11
CA ALA A 285 -23.23 4.92 -14.53
C ALA A 285 -22.81 5.91 -13.43
N LEU A 286 -23.14 5.61 -12.16
CA LEU A 286 -22.70 6.42 -11.02
C LEU A 286 -21.17 6.38 -10.83
N LEU A 287 -20.55 5.20 -10.93
CA LEU A 287 -19.10 5.05 -10.77
C LEU A 287 -18.32 5.75 -11.90
N ILE A 288 -18.81 5.70 -13.15
CA ILE A 288 -18.22 6.43 -14.27
C ILE A 288 -18.30 7.95 -14.01
N LYS A 289 -19.44 8.42 -13.51
CA LYS A 289 -19.64 9.84 -13.18
C LYS A 289 -18.76 10.33 -12.05
N ASP A 290 -18.63 9.54 -10.97
CA ASP A 290 -17.69 9.81 -9.88
C ASP A 290 -16.24 9.91 -10.39
N ALA A 291 -15.82 8.96 -11.22
CA ALA A 291 -14.47 8.94 -11.79
C ALA A 291 -14.17 10.17 -12.66
N VAL A 292 -15.12 10.58 -13.51
CA VAL A 292 -14.97 11.78 -14.36
C VAL A 292 -14.98 13.05 -13.52
N TYR A 293 -15.84 13.16 -12.50
CA TYR A 293 -15.85 14.32 -11.61
C TYR A 293 -14.55 14.43 -10.81
N ASN A 294 -14.03 13.30 -10.32
CA ASN A 294 -12.73 13.25 -9.66
C ASN A 294 -11.61 13.71 -10.61
N ALA A 295 -11.57 13.21 -11.85
CA ALA A 295 -10.58 13.60 -12.86
C ALA A 295 -10.62 15.12 -13.17
N VAL A 296 -11.82 15.70 -13.30
CA VAL A 296 -12.00 17.15 -13.48
C VAL A 296 -11.51 17.93 -12.26
N GLY A 297 -11.80 17.45 -11.05
CA GLY A 297 -11.32 18.05 -9.81
C GLY A 297 -9.79 18.05 -9.69
N LEU A 298 -9.15 16.93 -10.04
CA LEU A 298 -7.69 16.78 -10.02
C LEU A 298 -6.99 17.64 -11.09
N ALA A 299 -7.64 17.89 -12.24
CA ALA A 299 -7.12 18.71 -13.34
C ALA A 299 -7.73 20.12 -13.38
N ALA A 300 -8.35 20.59 -12.28
CA ALA A 300 -9.12 21.83 -12.29
C ALA A 300 -8.27 23.06 -12.67
N PHE A 301 -6.99 23.06 -12.29
CA PHE A 301 -6.05 24.14 -12.63
C PHE A 301 -5.78 24.18 -14.15
N GLU A 302 -5.44 23.05 -14.77
CA GLU A 302 -5.19 22.95 -16.20
C GLU A 302 -6.45 23.21 -17.04
N LEU A 303 -7.63 22.90 -16.50
CA LEU A 303 -8.91 23.09 -17.17
C LEU A 303 -9.48 24.51 -17.04
N PHE A 304 -8.87 25.39 -16.24
CA PHE A 304 -9.42 26.70 -15.89
C PHE A 304 -9.84 27.54 -17.11
N ASP A 305 -9.03 27.55 -18.16
CA ASP A 305 -9.32 28.31 -19.38
C ASP A 305 -10.33 27.60 -20.33
N SER A 306 -10.59 26.31 -20.11
CA SER A 306 -11.40 25.47 -21.00
C SER A 306 -12.78 25.12 -20.42
N VAL A 307 -12.96 25.22 -19.10
CA VAL A 307 -14.21 24.90 -18.40
C VAL A 307 -14.72 26.14 -17.68
N ASP A 308 -15.94 26.56 -18.00
CA ASP A 308 -16.68 27.55 -17.21
C ASP A 308 -17.21 26.89 -15.93
N PHE A 309 -16.36 26.84 -14.90
CA PHE A 309 -16.68 26.21 -13.61
C PHE A 309 -17.87 26.88 -12.91
N ASP A 310 -18.10 28.17 -13.10
CA ASP A 310 -19.24 28.89 -12.52
C ASP A 310 -20.57 28.39 -13.12
N GLN A 311 -20.63 28.25 -14.44
CA GLN A 311 -21.81 27.69 -15.11
C GLN A 311 -21.99 26.22 -14.79
N TRP A 312 -20.91 25.43 -14.81
CA TRP A 312 -20.98 24.00 -14.51
C TRP A 312 -21.48 23.76 -13.08
N PHE A 313 -21.01 24.55 -12.11
CA PHE A 313 -21.49 24.49 -10.74
C PHE A 313 -22.99 24.79 -10.65
N LYS A 314 -23.46 25.90 -11.24
CA LYS A 314 -24.87 26.33 -11.15
C LYS A 314 -25.82 25.38 -11.86
N ASN A 315 -25.43 24.85 -13.02
CA ASN A 315 -26.34 24.15 -13.93
C ASN A 315 -26.30 22.63 -13.76
N GLN A 316 -25.22 22.06 -13.21
CA GLN A 316 -25.05 20.61 -13.08
C GLN A 316 -24.81 20.20 -11.62
N LEU A 317 -23.73 20.68 -10.98
CA LEU A 317 -23.32 20.19 -9.65
C LEU A 317 -24.32 20.57 -8.56
N LEU A 318 -24.81 21.82 -8.55
CA LEU A 318 -25.73 22.32 -7.53
C LEU A 318 -27.08 21.58 -7.56
N PRO A 319 -27.73 21.37 -8.72
CA PRO A 319 -28.92 20.51 -8.80
C PRO A 319 -28.69 19.09 -8.29
N GLU A 320 -27.54 18.46 -8.61
CA GLU A 320 -27.21 17.12 -8.14
C GLU A 320 -26.99 17.05 -6.62
N LEU A 321 -26.34 18.06 -6.05
CA LEU A 321 -26.17 18.19 -4.60
C LEU A 321 -27.50 18.36 -3.86
N GLN A 322 -28.50 18.98 -4.51
CA GLN A 322 -29.82 19.22 -3.94
C GLN A 322 -30.76 18.00 -4.02
N VAL A 323 -30.35 16.93 -4.71
CA VAL A 323 -31.12 15.68 -4.79
C VAL A 323 -31.34 15.14 -3.38
N SER A 324 -32.60 15.20 -2.93
CA SER A 324 -33.02 14.97 -1.55
C SER A 324 -33.02 13.49 -1.12
N HIS A 325 -32.47 12.60 -1.94
CA HIS A 325 -32.48 11.14 -1.70
C HIS A 325 -31.58 10.73 -0.53
N ASN A 326 -30.56 11.52 -0.17
CA ASN A 326 -29.64 11.18 0.92
C ASN A 326 -30.31 11.07 2.30
N ARG A 327 -31.43 11.77 2.56
CA ARG A 327 -32.13 11.66 3.85
C ARG A 327 -32.75 10.28 4.08
N GLN A 328 -33.19 9.61 3.02
CA GLN A 328 -33.89 8.32 3.14
C GLN A 328 -32.93 7.18 3.53
N TYR A 329 -31.66 7.28 3.11
CA TYR A 329 -30.64 6.29 3.45
C TYR A 329 -29.83 6.65 4.69
N LEU A 330 -29.81 7.93 5.10
CA LEU A 330 -29.04 8.37 6.26
C LEU A 330 -29.45 7.64 7.55
N GLU A 331 -30.76 7.49 7.78
CA GLU A 331 -31.27 6.76 8.94
C GLU A 331 -30.82 5.29 8.93
N THR A 332 -30.96 4.63 7.79
CA THR A 332 -30.53 3.24 7.60
C THR A 332 -29.02 3.10 7.73
N MET A 333 -28.24 3.98 7.10
CA MET A 333 -26.78 3.99 7.15
C MET A 333 -26.29 4.19 8.59
N PHE A 334 -26.81 5.20 9.30
CA PHE A 334 -26.42 5.47 10.68
C PHE A 334 -26.78 4.28 11.58
N THR A 335 -27.95 3.67 11.37
CA THR A 335 -28.38 2.46 12.09
C THR A 335 -27.44 1.28 11.84
N LEU A 336 -27.08 1.02 10.57
CA LEU A 336 -26.18 -0.07 10.20
C LEU A 336 -24.76 0.15 10.72
N LEU A 337 -24.23 1.37 10.62
CA LEU A 337 -22.92 1.74 11.18
C LEU A 337 -22.91 1.57 12.71
N PHE A 338 -23.99 1.98 13.38
CA PHE A 338 -24.12 1.78 14.82
C PHE A 338 -24.19 0.29 15.19
N GLN A 339 -24.97 -0.52 14.46
CA GLN A 339 -25.02 -1.97 14.65
C GLN A 339 -23.65 -2.61 14.43
N LEU A 340 -22.92 -2.19 13.41
CA LEU A 340 -21.56 -2.66 13.13
C LEU A 340 -20.62 -2.30 14.29
N LEU A 341 -20.70 -1.08 14.81
CA LEU A 341 -19.91 -0.64 15.97
C LEU A 341 -20.15 -1.55 17.21
N GLN A 342 -21.39 -2.00 17.41
CA GLN A 342 -21.75 -2.90 18.52
C GLN A 342 -21.29 -4.35 18.30
N GLN A 343 -21.28 -4.84 17.06
CA GLN A 343 -20.96 -6.24 16.73
C GLN A 343 -19.45 -6.51 16.69
N VAL A 344 -18.65 -5.52 16.32
CA VAL A 344 -17.22 -5.71 16.12
C VAL A 344 -16.49 -5.75 17.47
N THR A 345 -15.54 -6.69 17.59
CA THR A 345 -14.68 -6.83 18.78
C THR A 345 -13.35 -6.08 18.64
N GLU A 346 -12.81 -6.01 17.42
CA GLU A 346 -11.50 -5.39 17.13
C GLU A 346 -11.51 -3.87 17.33
N CYS A 347 -10.55 -3.34 18.08
CA CYS A 347 -10.46 -1.91 18.39
C CYS A 347 -10.22 -1.06 17.14
N ASP A 348 -9.37 -1.51 16.22
CA ASP A 348 -9.06 -0.77 14.99
C ASP A 348 -10.31 -0.57 14.16
N THR A 349 -11.11 -1.62 13.95
CA THR A 349 -12.35 -1.53 13.20
C THR A 349 -13.37 -0.63 13.91
N LYS A 350 -13.47 -0.67 15.24
CA LYS A 350 -14.32 0.27 15.99
C LYS A 350 -13.90 1.72 15.77
N MET A 351 -12.59 2.00 15.75
CA MET A 351 -12.07 3.34 15.45
C MET A 351 -12.48 3.80 14.03
N HIS A 352 -12.38 2.93 13.03
CA HIS A 352 -12.82 3.26 11.67
C HIS A 352 -14.32 3.54 11.59
N VAL A 353 -15.15 2.74 12.27
CA VAL A 353 -16.60 2.95 12.29
C VAL A 353 -16.95 4.25 13.04
N LEU A 354 -16.29 4.56 14.16
CA LEU A 354 -16.44 5.83 14.87
C LEU A 354 -16.01 7.03 14.02
N HIS A 355 -14.93 6.89 13.26
CA HIS A 355 -14.48 7.94 12.34
C HIS A 355 -15.54 8.22 11.26
N VAL A 356 -16.08 7.17 10.61
CA VAL A 356 -17.15 7.32 9.62
C VAL A 356 -18.40 7.95 10.25
N LEU A 357 -18.81 7.50 11.44
CA LEU A 357 -19.92 8.10 12.17
C LEU A 357 -19.68 9.58 12.50
N SER A 358 -18.44 9.94 12.88
CA SER A 358 -18.07 11.34 13.17
C SER A 358 -18.16 12.21 11.91
N CYS A 359 -17.70 11.70 10.76
CA CYS A 359 -17.83 12.39 9.46
C CYS A 359 -19.28 12.60 9.04
N VAL A 360 -20.17 11.64 9.34
CA VAL A 360 -21.62 11.78 9.12
C VAL A 360 -22.20 12.81 10.08
N ILE A 361 -21.74 12.83 11.33
CA ILE A 361 -22.19 13.79 12.35
C ILE A 361 -21.88 15.23 11.97
N GLU A 362 -20.68 15.46 11.44
CA GLU A 362 -20.22 16.78 11.02
C GLU A 362 -21.07 17.37 9.86
N ARG A 363 -21.56 16.52 8.96
CA ARG A 363 -22.14 16.94 7.67
C ARG A 363 -23.65 17.04 7.64
N VAL A 364 -24.35 16.51 8.66
CA VAL A 364 -25.81 16.35 8.61
C VAL A 364 -26.48 16.79 9.92
N ASN A 365 -27.73 17.26 9.85
CA ASN A 365 -28.51 17.54 11.05
C ASN A 365 -28.85 16.23 11.79
N ILE A 366 -28.02 15.91 12.77
CA ILE A 366 -27.97 14.63 13.46
C ILE A 366 -28.98 14.42 14.59
N ARG A 367 -29.72 15.46 14.98
CA ARG A 367 -30.57 15.42 16.18
C ARG A 367 -31.50 14.20 16.28
N PRO A 368 -32.16 13.71 15.21
CA PRO A 368 -33.04 12.55 15.33
C PRO A 368 -32.31 11.20 15.40
N TYR A 369 -30.99 11.13 15.12
CA TYR A 369 -30.28 9.86 14.91
C TYR A 369 -29.30 9.49 16.03
N VAL A 370 -28.81 10.47 16.82
CA VAL A 370 -27.68 10.23 17.76
C VAL A 370 -28.06 9.66 19.11
N GLY A 371 -29.35 9.49 19.41
CA GLY A 371 -29.80 9.02 20.73
C GLY A 371 -29.15 7.70 21.15
N CYS A 372 -29.12 6.70 20.27
CA CYS A 372 -28.50 5.40 20.55
C CYS A 372 -26.99 5.50 20.72
N LEU A 373 -26.31 6.33 19.92
CA LEU A 373 -24.87 6.53 19.99
C LEU A 373 -24.47 7.20 21.31
N VAL A 374 -25.18 8.27 21.69
CA VAL A 374 -24.98 8.99 22.96
C VAL A 374 -25.10 8.07 24.17
N GLN A 375 -26.04 7.13 24.14
CA GLN A 375 -26.23 6.15 25.23
C GLN A 375 -25.12 5.09 25.25
N TYR A 376 -24.51 4.78 24.10
CA TYR A 376 -23.48 3.75 23.97
C TYR A 376 -22.06 4.25 24.27
N LEU A 377 -21.72 5.49 23.91
CA LEU A 377 -20.36 6.04 24.10
C LEU A 377 -19.84 5.96 25.55
N PRO A 378 -20.64 6.16 26.62
CA PRO A 378 -20.19 5.95 27.99
C PRO A 378 -19.77 4.51 28.29
N LEU A 379 -20.51 3.53 27.74
CA LEU A 379 -20.17 2.12 27.88
C LEU A 379 -18.87 1.81 27.12
N LEU A 380 -18.74 2.31 25.89
CA LEU A 380 -17.55 2.11 25.08
C LEU A 380 -16.31 2.75 25.72
N TRP A 381 -16.45 3.95 26.29
CA TRP A 381 -15.38 4.63 27.02
C TRP A 381 -14.86 3.78 28.18
N LYS A 382 -15.76 3.18 28.96
CA LYS A 382 -15.41 2.27 30.06
C LYS A 382 -14.72 1.00 29.55
N GLN A 383 -15.20 0.43 28.44
CA GLN A 383 -14.57 -0.76 27.84
C GLN A 383 -13.18 -0.48 27.24
N SER A 384 -12.94 0.76 26.83
CA SER A 384 -11.66 1.20 26.24
C SER A 384 -10.59 1.59 27.25
N GLU A 385 -10.71 1.14 28.52
CA GLU A 385 -9.82 1.61 29.60
C GLU A 385 -8.33 1.42 29.32
N GLU A 386 -7.99 0.29 28.70
CA GLU A 386 -6.62 -0.08 28.32
C GLU A 386 -6.26 0.33 26.87
N HIS A 387 -7.18 0.99 26.14
CA HIS A 387 -7.04 1.26 24.70
C HIS A 387 -7.08 2.76 24.41
N ASN A 388 -5.94 3.45 24.62
CA ASN A 388 -5.85 4.91 24.47
C ASN A 388 -6.21 5.41 23.05
N MET A 389 -5.85 4.69 21.98
CA MET A 389 -6.23 5.11 20.62
C MET A 389 -7.74 5.06 20.37
N LEU A 390 -8.43 4.07 20.96
CA LEU A 390 -9.89 4.01 20.89
C LEU A 390 -10.51 5.14 21.72
N ARG A 391 -9.90 5.52 22.84
CA ARG A 391 -10.30 6.72 23.60
C ARG A 391 -10.14 8.01 22.80
N CYS A 392 -9.04 8.19 22.06
CA CYS A 392 -8.90 9.32 21.13
C CYS A 392 -10.08 9.35 20.13
N ALA A 393 -10.37 8.22 19.48
CA ALA A 393 -11.49 8.14 18.54
C ALA A 393 -12.85 8.49 19.19
N ILE A 394 -13.08 8.07 20.44
CA ILE A 394 -14.28 8.44 21.21
C ILE A 394 -14.31 9.95 21.51
N LEU A 395 -13.18 10.55 21.93
CA LEU A 395 -13.07 11.99 22.14
C LEU A 395 -13.39 12.77 20.86
N THR A 396 -12.79 12.37 19.74
CA THR A 396 -13.10 12.94 18.43
C THR A 396 -14.60 12.86 18.13
N THR A 397 -15.25 11.71 18.34
CA THR A 397 -16.70 11.58 18.17
C THR A 397 -17.49 12.50 19.11
N LEU A 398 -17.05 12.67 20.36
CA LEU A 398 -17.69 13.56 21.32
C LEU A 398 -17.57 15.04 20.92
N ILE A 399 -16.43 15.47 20.38
CA ILE A 399 -16.22 16.83 19.87
C ILE A 399 -17.27 17.13 18.78
N HIS A 400 -17.37 16.23 17.79
CA HIS A 400 -18.35 16.37 16.70
C HIS A 400 -19.80 16.33 17.20
N LEU A 401 -20.10 15.51 18.23
CA LEU A 401 -21.44 15.48 18.84
C LEU A 401 -21.76 16.79 19.57
N VAL A 402 -20.82 17.37 20.31
CA VAL A 402 -21.02 18.66 21.00
C VAL A 402 -21.26 19.77 19.98
N GLN A 403 -20.46 19.82 18.91
CA GLN A 403 -20.63 20.76 17.80
C GLN A 403 -21.98 20.59 17.11
N GLY A 404 -22.38 19.35 16.79
CA GLY A 404 -23.63 19.05 16.08
C GLY A 404 -24.90 19.27 16.93
N LEU A 405 -24.84 19.05 18.25
CA LEU A 405 -25.96 19.27 19.16
C LEU A 405 -26.08 20.73 19.62
N GLY A 406 -24.98 21.49 19.59
CA GLY A 406 -24.96 22.88 20.03
C GLY A 406 -25.45 23.04 21.47
N ALA A 407 -26.48 23.85 21.70
CA ALA A 407 -27.01 24.12 23.04
C ALA A 407 -27.61 22.88 23.76
N GLU A 408 -28.02 21.85 23.02
CA GLU A 408 -28.56 20.60 23.57
C GLU A 408 -27.46 19.68 24.13
N SER A 409 -26.18 19.97 23.85
CA SER A 409 -25.03 19.23 24.39
C SER A 409 -24.94 19.24 25.92
N LYS A 410 -25.64 20.16 26.59
CA LYS A 410 -25.75 20.20 28.06
C LYS A 410 -26.25 18.88 28.66
N ASN A 411 -27.06 18.13 27.90
CA ASN A 411 -27.54 16.81 28.31
C ASN A 411 -26.40 15.77 28.42
N LEU A 412 -25.26 16.02 27.76
CA LEU A 412 -24.09 15.14 27.77
C LEU A 412 -23.09 15.49 28.89
N TYR A 413 -23.21 16.64 29.55
CA TYR A 413 -22.25 17.10 30.57
C TYR A 413 -21.97 16.08 31.68
N PRO A 414 -22.95 15.30 32.18
CA PRO A 414 -22.67 14.26 33.17
C PRO A 414 -21.66 13.20 32.71
N PHE A 415 -21.54 12.99 31.39
CA PHE A 415 -20.54 12.11 30.78
C PHE A 415 -19.29 12.86 30.33
N LEU A 416 -19.45 14.05 29.71
CA LEU A 416 -18.33 14.82 29.17
C LEU A 416 -17.38 15.33 30.25
N LEU A 417 -17.89 15.82 31.39
CA LEU A 417 -17.04 16.41 32.42
C LEU A 417 -16.04 15.39 33.02
N PRO A 418 -16.45 14.16 33.40
CA PRO A 418 -15.48 13.13 33.80
C PRO A 418 -14.47 12.76 32.71
N VAL A 419 -14.91 12.73 31.45
CA VAL A 419 -14.05 12.42 30.29
C VAL A 419 -13.00 13.51 30.09
N ILE A 420 -13.40 14.78 30.10
CA ILE A 420 -12.50 15.94 30.01
C ILE A 420 -11.53 15.94 31.18
N GLN A 421 -12.02 15.71 32.40
CA GLN A 421 -11.17 15.67 33.59
C GLN A 421 -10.09 14.59 33.46
N LEU A 422 -10.43 13.38 33.03
CA LEU A 422 -9.46 12.30 32.84
C LEU A 422 -8.48 12.62 31.70
N SER A 423 -8.97 13.18 30.59
CA SER A 423 -8.18 13.44 29.39
C SER A 423 -7.19 14.58 29.58
N THR A 424 -7.53 15.54 30.44
CA THR A 424 -6.69 16.72 30.75
C THR A 424 -5.83 16.55 32.01
N ASP A 425 -5.91 15.41 32.70
CA ASP A 425 -5.10 15.11 33.88
C ASP A 425 -3.68 14.67 33.48
N VAL A 426 -2.75 15.62 33.48
CA VAL A 426 -1.32 15.40 33.19
C VAL A 426 -0.61 14.47 34.19
N SER A 427 -1.25 14.12 35.31
CA SER A 427 -0.70 13.15 36.26
C SER A 427 -0.95 11.70 35.85
N GLN A 428 -1.87 11.44 34.91
CA GLN A 428 -2.26 10.10 34.48
C GLN A 428 -1.54 9.70 33.18
N PRO A 429 -1.05 8.45 33.01
CA PRO A 429 -0.37 8.01 31.79
C PRO A 429 -1.10 8.28 30.45
N PRO A 430 -2.45 8.21 30.37
CA PRO A 430 -3.18 8.48 29.13
C PRO A 430 -3.05 9.91 28.58
N HIS A 431 -2.60 10.90 29.37
CA HIS A 431 -2.54 12.30 28.92
C HIS A 431 -1.72 12.50 27.64
N VAL A 432 -0.68 11.68 27.40
CA VAL A 432 0.16 11.75 26.19
C VAL A 432 -0.66 11.55 24.90
N TYR A 433 -1.78 10.84 25.00
CA TYR A 433 -2.67 10.54 23.88
C TYR A 433 -3.92 11.44 23.87
N LEU A 434 -4.44 11.76 25.06
CA LEU A 434 -5.78 12.34 25.20
C LEU A 434 -5.80 13.85 25.43
N LEU A 435 -4.67 14.47 25.78
CA LEU A 435 -4.65 15.87 26.24
C LEU A 435 -5.12 16.85 25.16
N GLU A 436 -4.68 16.67 23.92
CA GLU A 436 -5.04 17.57 22.81
C GLU A 436 -6.54 17.49 22.50
N ASP A 437 -7.05 16.29 22.22
CA ASP A 437 -8.48 16.06 21.98
C ASP A 437 -9.34 16.42 23.21
N GLY A 438 -8.83 16.19 24.41
CA GLY A 438 -9.51 16.50 25.66
C GLY A 438 -9.65 18.01 25.91
N LEU A 439 -8.67 18.80 25.47
CA LEU A 439 -8.73 20.26 25.49
C LEU A 439 -9.61 20.82 24.36
N GLU A 440 -9.65 20.17 23.20
CA GLU A 440 -10.56 20.57 22.11
C GLU A 440 -12.03 20.29 22.47
N LEU A 441 -12.29 19.21 23.20
CA LEU A 441 -13.62 18.88 23.72
C LEU A 441 -14.10 19.86 24.80
N TRP A 442 -13.17 20.47 25.55
CA TRP A 442 -13.47 21.42 26.62
C TRP A 442 -13.78 22.82 26.09
#